data_AF-A0AB39NSN1-F1
#
_entry.id   AF-A0AB39NSN1-F1
#
_cell.length_a   1.000
_cell.length_b   1.000
_cell.length_c   1.000
_cell.angle_alpha   90.00
_cell.angle_beta   90.00
_cell.angle_gamma   90.00
#
_symmetry.space_group_name_H-M   'P 1'
#
loop_
_entity.id
_entity.type
_entity.pdbx_description
1 polymer ?
#
loop_
_entity_poly.entity_id
_entity_poly.type
_entity_poly.pdbx_seq_one_letter_code
_entity_poly.pdbx_strand_id
1 'polypeptide(L)'
;MVDPAAADPARAVRGRRPVWAYAHVPHADPRDPLPTIRAALEAHAPGFTDTVIAERGMSAAQLGAYNANYVGGDIASGAMTLWQTLARPVPRRNPYRTPLPGTWLCSSATPPGPSVHGMCGYYAARAALETWPKADRPASAHLLEG
;
A
#
# COMPACT_ATOMS: atom_id res chain seq x y z
N MET A 1 11.76 -1.24 -11.54
CA MET A 1 12.68 -1.60 -10.44
C MET A 1 13.00 -0.34 -9.66
N VAL A 2 13.19 -0.44 -8.36
CA VAL A 2 13.60 0.67 -7.52
C VAL A 2 14.85 0.24 -6.73
N ASP A 3 15.67 1.22 -6.40
CA ASP A 3 16.96 1.05 -5.74
C ASP A 3 17.03 2.03 -4.56
N PRO A 4 16.69 1.57 -3.34
CA PRO A 4 16.68 2.42 -2.15
C PRO A 4 18.05 3.04 -1.85
N ALA A 5 19.14 2.37 -2.20
CA ALA A 5 20.49 2.85 -1.92
C ALA A 5 20.91 4.04 -2.79
N ALA A 6 20.19 4.30 -3.90
CA ALA A 6 20.39 5.51 -4.69
C ALA A 6 19.91 6.77 -3.97
N ALA A 7 18.88 6.65 -3.12
CA ALA A 7 18.34 7.76 -2.33
C ALA A 7 18.93 7.82 -0.91
N ASP A 8 19.14 6.66 -0.30
CA ASP A 8 19.67 6.52 1.06
C ASP A 8 20.85 5.52 1.06
N PRO A 9 22.10 5.98 0.96
CA PRO A 9 23.27 5.12 0.91
C PRO A 9 23.40 4.15 2.09
N ALA A 10 22.81 4.46 3.25
CA ALA A 10 22.81 3.57 4.41
C ALA A 10 21.99 2.28 4.20
N ARG A 11 21.17 2.22 3.12
CA ARG A 11 20.47 0.99 2.70
C ARG A 11 21.40 -0.02 2.02
N ALA A 12 22.60 0.39 1.61
CA ALA A 12 23.61 -0.54 1.14
C ALA A 12 24.44 -1.06 2.33
N VAL A 13 24.58 -2.38 2.44
CA VAL A 13 25.35 -3.02 3.51
C VAL A 13 26.52 -3.78 2.89
N ARG A 14 27.75 -3.38 3.23
CA ARG A 14 28.99 -4.01 2.73
C ARG A 14 29.01 -4.10 1.19
N GLY A 15 28.62 -3.02 0.51
CA GLY A 15 28.57 -2.95 -0.96
C GLY A 15 27.39 -3.68 -1.61
N ARG A 16 26.51 -4.34 -0.83
CA ARG A 16 25.32 -5.04 -1.34
C ARG A 16 24.13 -4.12 -1.31
N ARG A 17 23.32 -4.14 -2.36
CA ARG A 17 22.22 -3.20 -2.57
C ARG A 17 20.90 -3.96 -2.64
N PRO A 18 19.94 -3.70 -1.74
CA PRO A 18 18.61 -4.29 -1.86
C PRO A 18 17.92 -3.65 -3.06
N VAL A 19 17.20 -4.46 -3.83
CA VAL A 19 16.42 -4.00 -4.98
C VAL A 19 15.05 -4.67 -4.93
N TRP A 20 14.05 -3.97 -5.45
CA TRP A 20 12.67 -4.42 -5.53
C TRP A 20 12.10 -4.08 -6.91
N ALA A 21 11.33 -5.01 -7.44
CA ALA A 21 10.65 -4.90 -8.70
C ALA A 21 9.32 -5.64 -8.60
N TYR A 22 8.37 -5.23 -9.43
CA TYR A 22 7.08 -5.88 -9.55
C TYR A 22 6.68 -5.87 -11.02
N ALA A 23 5.72 -6.72 -11.36
CA ALA A 23 5.09 -6.77 -12.66
C ALA A 23 3.57 -6.75 -12.49
N HIS A 24 2.86 -6.23 -13.48
CA HIS A 24 1.41 -6.35 -13.53
C HIS A 24 1.05 -7.72 -14.11
N VAL A 25 0.23 -8.46 -13.38
CA VAL A 25 -0.23 -9.82 -13.73
C VAL A 25 -1.73 -9.93 -13.49
N PRO A 26 -2.42 -10.93 -14.09
CA PRO A 26 -3.80 -11.23 -13.75
C PRO A 26 -4.02 -11.49 -12.25
N HIS A 27 -5.25 -11.26 -11.80
CA HIS A 27 -5.65 -11.54 -10.42
C HIS A 27 -5.38 -13.00 -10.05
N ALA A 28 -4.77 -13.21 -8.89
CA ALA A 28 -4.39 -14.53 -8.34
C ALA A 28 -3.47 -15.36 -9.25
N ASP A 29 -2.67 -14.72 -10.10
CA ASP A 29 -1.65 -15.40 -10.90
C ASP A 29 -0.65 -16.15 -10.00
N PRO A 30 -0.49 -17.48 -10.18
CA PRO A 30 0.38 -18.29 -9.33
C PRO A 30 1.86 -18.26 -9.78
N ARG A 31 2.17 -17.72 -10.96
CA ARG A 31 3.52 -17.78 -11.54
C ARG A 31 4.53 -17.02 -10.68
N ASP A 32 5.71 -17.62 -10.51
CA ASP A 32 6.84 -16.94 -9.90
C ASP A 32 7.25 -15.74 -10.77
N PRO A 33 7.27 -14.50 -10.22
CA PRO A 33 7.62 -13.32 -11.00
C PRO A 33 9.12 -13.22 -11.32
N LEU A 34 9.99 -13.97 -10.63
CA LEU A 34 11.45 -13.81 -10.75
C LEU A 34 11.98 -14.01 -12.18
N PRO A 35 11.63 -15.08 -12.93
CA PRO A 35 12.16 -15.28 -14.28
C PRO A 35 11.78 -14.14 -15.23
N THR A 36 10.53 -13.66 -15.15
CA THR A 36 10.04 -12.56 -15.98
C THR A 36 10.74 -11.24 -15.65
N ILE A 37 10.87 -10.92 -14.36
CA ILE A 37 11.55 -9.70 -13.92
C ILE A 37 13.03 -9.74 -14.28
N ARG A 38 13.70 -10.87 -14.03
CA ARG A 38 15.13 -11.05 -14.33
C ARG A 38 15.41 -10.90 -15.82
N ALA A 39 14.63 -11.56 -16.67
CA ALA A 39 14.79 -11.44 -18.12
C ALA A 39 14.59 -9.98 -18.60
N ALA A 40 13.60 -9.28 -18.05
CA ALA A 40 13.37 -7.87 -18.38
C ALA A 40 14.53 -6.97 -17.93
N LEU A 41 15.10 -7.22 -16.74
CA LEU A 41 16.25 -6.48 -16.24
C LEU A 41 17.51 -6.77 -17.05
N GLU A 42 17.80 -8.04 -17.34
CA GLU A 42 18.95 -8.44 -18.16
C GLU A 42 18.93 -7.79 -19.54
N ALA A 43 17.75 -7.69 -20.16
CA ALA A 43 17.58 -7.05 -21.47
C ALA A 43 17.91 -5.54 -21.47
N HIS A 44 17.75 -4.86 -20.32
CA HIS A 44 18.02 -3.41 -20.20
C HIS A 44 19.34 -3.10 -19.46
N ALA A 45 19.88 -4.07 -18.72
CA ALA A 45 21.12 -3.98 -17.96
C ALA A 45 21.87 -5.31 -18.08
N PRO A 46 22.59 -5.55 -19.20
CA PRO A 46 23.34 -6.78 -19.41
C PRO A 46 24.37 -7.04 -18.31
N GLY A 47 24.47 -8.29 -17.86
CA GLY A 47 25.28 -8.71 -16.71
C GLY A 47 24.57 -8.53 -15.37
N PHE A 48 23.34 -8.01 -15.33
CA PHE A 48 22.58 -7.88 -14.09
C PHE A 48 22.44 -9.21 -13.36
N THR A 49 22.16 -10.28 -14.10
CA THR A 49 21.95 -11.62 -13.53
C THR A 49 23.16 -12.10 -12.73
N ASP A 50 24.36 -11.81 -13.21
CA ASP A 50 25.63 -12.21 -12.57
C ASP A 50 25.88 -11.45 -11.25
N THR A 51 25.17 -10.34 -11.01
CA THR A 51 25.28 -9.55 -9.77
C THR A 51 24.35 -10.04 -8.66
N VAL A 52 23.39 -10.93 -8.96
CA VAL A 52 22.36 -11.33 -8.01
C VAL A 52 22.89 -12.41 -7.06
N ILE A 53 23.09 -12.05 -5.80
CA ILE A 53 23.57 -12.95 -4.75
C ILE A 53 22.45 -13.63 -3.96
N ALA A 54 21.24 -13.09 -4.00
CA ALA A 54 20.06 -13.61 -3.33
C ALA A 54 18.80 -12.98 -3.96
N GLU A 55 17.71 -13.73 -4.01
CA GLU A 55 16.43 -13.26 -4.52
C GLU A 55 15.26 -13.90 -3.77
N ARG A 56 14.10 -13.24 -3.83
CA ARG A 56 12.84 -13.76 -3.29
C ARG A 56 11.69 -13.28 -4.15
N GLY A 57 10.97 -14.23 -4.75
CA GLY A 57 9.72 -13.99 -5.47
C GLY A 57 8.51 -14.16 -4.56
N MET A 58 7.43 -13.46 -4.91
CA MET A 58 6.09 -13.71 -4.36
C MET A 58 5.08 -13.52 -5.48
N SER A 59 4.33 -14.57 -5.80
CA SER A 59 3.30 -14.50 -6.84
C SER A 59 2.07 -13.76 -6.34
N ALA A 60 1.21 -13.31 -7.27
CA ALA A 60 -0.03 -12.64 -6.92
C ALA A 60 -0.96 -13.53 -6.08
N ALA A 61 -0.98 -14.85 -6.35
CA ALA A 61 -1.71 -15.82 -5.55
C ALA A 61 -1.22 -15.91 -4.09
N GLN A 62 0.06 -15.63 -3.83
CA GLN A 62 0.67 -15.72 -2.50
C GLN A 62 0.50 -14.45 -1.67
N LEU A 63 0.29 -13.29 -2.30
CA LEU A 63 0.25 -11.99 -1.62
C LEU A 63 -0.84 -11.91 -0.54
N GLY A 64 -1.97 -12.60 -0.71
CA GLY A 64 -3.03 -12.65 0.30
C GLY A 64 -2.62 -13.35 1.60
N ALA A 65 -1.70 -14.32 1.54
CA ALA A 65 -1.14 -14.97 2.73
C ALA A 65 -0.11 -14.08 3.43
N TYR A 66 0.60 -13.24 2.68
CA TYR A 66 1.51 -12.23 3.23
C TYR A 66 0.76 -11.08 3.90
N ASN A 67 -0.32 -10.60 3.28
CA ASN A 67 -1.18 -9.56 3.81
C ASN A 67 -2.62 -9.86 3.37
N ALA A 68 -3.50 -10.08 4.34
CA ALA A 68 -4.91 -10.41 4.08
C ALA A 68 -5.67 -9.35 3.26
N ASN A 69 -5.15 -8.12 3.18
CA ASN A 69 -5.74 -7.07 2.34
C ASN A 69 -5.42 -7.24 0.83
N TYR A 70 -4.43 -8.06 0.47
CA TYR A 70 -3.96 -8.25 -0.92
C TYR A 70 -4.57 -9.49 -1.55
N VAL A 71 -5.89 -9.62 -1.48
CA VAL A 71 -6.63 -10.74 -2.06
C VAL A 71 -6.31 -10.84 -3.56
N GLY A 72 -5.79 -11.99 -3.98
CA GLY A 72 -5.35 -12.23 -5.35
C GLY A 72 -4.26 -11.27 -5.87
N GLY A 73 -3.51 -10.63 -4.96
CA GLY A 73 -2.47 -9.66 -5.30
C GLY A 73 -2.96 -8.24 -5.53
N ASP A 74 -4.24 -7.95 -5.22
CA ASP A 74 -4.80 -6.62 -5.37
C ASP A 74 -4.35 -5.67 -4.25
N ILE A 75 -3.34 -4.85 -4.54
CA ILE A 75 -2.84 -3.82 -3.63
C ILE A 75 -3.76 -2.59 -3.53
N ALA A 76 -4.73 -2.46 -4.42
CA ALA A 76 -5.63 -1.31 -4.53
C ALA A 76 -6.96 -1.51 -3.77
N SER A 77 -7.18 -2.72 -3.24
CA SER A 77 -8.37 -3.15 -2.50
C SER A 77 -9.67 -2.84 -3.28
N GLY A 78 -9.69 -3.22 -4.55
CA GLY A 78 -10.80 -3.02 -5.48
C GLY A 78 -10.41 -2.19 -6.70
N ALA A 79 -11.22 -2.24 -7.75
CA ALA A 79 -10.95 -1.59 -9.03
C ALA A 79 -10.87 -0.05 -8.94
N MET A 80 -10.01 0.53 -9.79
CA MET A 80 -9.80 1.97 -9.95
C MET A 80 -10.80 2.57 -10.94
N THR A 81 -12.10 2.37 -10.71
CA THR A 81 -13.16 3.01 -11.49
C THR A 81 -13.69 4.24 -10.75
N LEU A 82 -14.16 5.27 -11.46
CA LEU A 82 -14.72 6.46 -10.82
C LEU A 82 -15.80 6.11 -9.79
N TRP A 83 -16.71 5.20 -10.17
CA TRP A 83 -17.77 4.74 -9.29
C TRP A 83 -17.23 4.07 -8.02
N GLN A 84 -16.31 3.10 -8.16
CA GLN A 84 -15.75 2.42 -6.99
C GLN A 84 -14.85 3.33 -6.15
N THR A 85 -14.18 4.32 -6.74
CA THR A 85 -13.40 5.32 -6.00
C THR A 85 -14.29 6.19 -5.11
N LEU A 86 -15.51 6.51 -5.54
CA LEU A 86 -16.46 7.28 -4.73
C LEU A 86 -17.22 6.41 -3.72
N ALA A 87 -17.50 5.15 -4.07
CA ALA A 87 -18.31 4.24 -3.27
C ALA A 87 -17.50 3.33 -2.33
N ARG A 88 -16.16 3.37 -2.35
CA ARG A 88 -15.30 2.57 -1.47
C ARG A 88 -15.21 3.14 -0.04
N PRO A 89 -14.94 2.31 0.98
CA PRO A 89 -15.02 0.85 0.93
C PRO A 89 -16.49 0.37 0.91
N VAL A 90 -17.41 1.22 1.37
CA VAL A 90 -18.86 1.03 1.31
C VAL A 90 -19.53 2.37 0.98
N PRO A 91 -20.63 2.39 0.20
CA PRO A 91 -21.27 3.63 -0.24
C PRO A 91 -21.95 4.31 0.95
N ARG A 92 -21.25 5.24 1.60
CA ARG A 92 -21.72 6.00 2.77
C ARG A 92 -21.42 7.48 2.59
N ARG A 93 -22.25 8.33 3.22
CA ARG A 93 -22.04 9.78 3.27
C ARG A 93 -20.69 10.16 3.88
N ASN A 94 -20.26 9.42 4.91
CA ASN A 94 -18.92 9.50 5.46
C ASN A 94 -18.24 8.14 5.34
N PRO A 95 -17.38 7.93 4.32
CA PRO A 95 -16.74 6.63 4.06
C PRO A 95 -15.64 6.29 5.07
N TYR A 96 -15.23 7.24 5.92
CA TYR A 96 -14.21 7.05 6.94
C TYR A 96 -14.79 6.60 8.29
N ARG A 97 -16.10 6.68 8.50
CA ARG A 97 -16.74 6.23 9.74
C ARG A 97 -17.05 4.74 9.66
N THR A 98 -16.66 3.99 10.68
CA THR A 98 -17.04 2.56 10.80
C THR A 98 -18.34 2.39 11.60
N PRO A 99 -18.99 1.22 11.54
CA PRO A 99 -20.12 0.91 12.42
C PRO A 99 -19.77 0.87 13.91
N LEU A 100 -18.50 0.64 14.25
CA LEU A 100 -18.03 0.61 15.63
C LEU A 100 -17.91 2.06 16.17
N PRO A 101 -18.59 2.41 17.27
CA PRO A 101 -18.45 3.72 17.89
C PRO A 101 -17.00 4.04 18.23
N GLY A 102 -16.59 5.30 18.04
CA GLY A 102 -15.22 5.72 18.32
C GLY A 102 -14.15 5.11 17.38
N THR A 103 -14.54 4.61 16.20
CA THR A 103 -13.60 4.00 15.24
C THR A 103 -13.77 4.56 13.82
N TRP A 104 -12.66 5.00 13.23
CA TRP A 104 -12.56 5.52 11.86
C TRP A 104 -11.54 4.74 11.06
N LEU A 105 -11.74 4.69 9.74
CA LEU A 105 -10.89 3.98 8.80
C LEU A 105 -10.02 4.97 8.03
N CYS A 106 -8.70 4.86 8.20
CA CYS A 106 -7.68 5.68 7.55
C CYS A 106 -6.91 4.90 6.45
N SER A 107 -7.60 4.03 5.72
CA SER A 107 -6.99 3.07 4.79
C SER A 107 -6.97 3.56 3.35
N SER A 108 -6.08 3.04 2.51
CA SER A 108 -6.14 3.16 1.04
C SER A 108 -7.45 2.63 0.42
N ALA A 109 -8.22 1.86 1.19
CA ALA A 109 -9.55 1.41 0.80
C ALA A 109 -10.61 2.52 0.86
N THR A 110 -10.35 3.67 1.50
CA THR A 110 -11.24 4.84 1.48
C THR A 110 -10.87 5.80 0.34
N PRO A 111 -11.78 6.70 -0.08
CA PRO A 111 -11.42 7.77 -1.01
C PRO A 111 -10.27 8.61 -0.42
N PRO A 112 -9.43 9.25 -1.25
CA PRO A 112 -9.41 9.24 -2.72
C PRO A 112 -8.88 7.94 -3.35
N GLY A 113 -8.50 6.95 -2.55
CA GLY A 113 -8.12 5.61 -3.02
C GLY A 113 -6.70 5.20 -2.62
N PRO A 114 -6.11 4.24 -3.33
CA PRO A 114 -4.78 3.73 -3.02
C PRO A 114 -3.68 4.70 -3.43
N SER A 115 -2.45 4.39 -2.98
CA SER A 115 -1.22 5.21 -3.03
C SER A 115 -0.85 5.79 -1.65
N VAL A 116 0.28 6.48 -1.59
CA VAL A 116 0.95 6.95 -0.36
C VAL A 116 0.88 8.48 -0.28
N HIS A 117 -0.31 9.05 -0.48
CA HIS A 117 -0.52 10.50 -0.51
C HIS A 117 -1.02 11.09 0.84
N GLY A 118 -1.28 10.27 1.86
CA GLY A 118 -1.70 10.70 3.20
C GLY A 118 -3.16 11.18 3.37
N MET A 119 -3.84 11.57 2.28
CA MET A 119 -5.23 12.08 2.34
C MET A 119 -6.25 11.16 3.03
N CYS A 120 -6.16 9.83 2.91
CA CYS A 120 -7.09 8.93 3.60
C CYS A 120 -7.00 9.09 5.13
N GLY A 121 -5.78 9.24 5.65
CA GLY A 121 -5.55 9.54 7.07
C GLY A 121 -6.04 10.93 7.46
N TYR A 122 -5.79 11.93 6.62
CA TYR A 122 -6.28 13.30 6.84
C TYR A 122 -7.81 13.36 6.98
N TYR A 123 -8.53 12.75 6.04
CA TYR A 123 -10.00 12.77 6.07
C TYR A 123 -10.59 11.91 7.19
N ALA A 124 -9.95 10.80 7.54
CA ALA A 124 -10.34 10.01 8.70
C ALA A 124 -10.18 10.79 10.01
N ALA A 125 -9.06 11.52 10.17
CA ALA A 125 -8.84 12.39 11.33
C ALA A 125 -9.88 13.52 11.41
N ARG A 126 -10.20 14.16 10.27
CA ARG A 126 -11.28 15.15 10.20
C ARG A 126 -12.65 14.58 10.59
N ALA A 127 -13.00 13.41 10.05
CA ALA A 127 -14.23 12.73 10.41
C ALA A 127 -14.29 12.41 11.92
N ALA A 128 -13.15 12.06 12.53
CA ALA A 128 -13.04 11.86 13.96
C ALA A 128 -13.29 13.16 14.74
N LEU A 129 -12.61 14.25 14.40
CA LEU A 129 -12.79 15.54 15.08
C LEU A 129 -14.24 16.07 15.00
N GLU A 130 -14.91 15.84 13.88
CA GLU A 130 -16.31 16.25 13.67
C GLU A 130 -17.32 15.39 14.46
N THR A 131 -17.05 14.09 14.63
CA THR A 131 -18.05 13.13 15.16
C THR A 131 -17.71 12.53 16.51
N TRP A 132 -16.49 12.73 17.03
CA TRP A 132 -16.06 12.22 18.33
C TRP A 132 -16.78 12.99 19.46
N PRO A 133 -17.56 12.30 20.33
CA PRO A 133 -18.28 12.93 21.44
C PRO A 133 -17.33 13.69 22.36
N LYS A 134 -17.58 14.98 22.62
CA LYS A 134 -16.68 15.80 23.45
C LYS A 134 -16.39 15.21 24.82
N ALA A 135 -17.37 14.52 25.42
CA ALA A 135 -17.25 13.86 26.71
C ALA A 135 -16.21 12.72 26.74
N ASP A 136 -15.94 12.12 25.58
CA ASP A 136 -15.08 10.94 25.46
C ASP A 136 -13.71 11.27 24.83
N ARG A 137 -13.41 12.56 24.60
CA ARG A 137 -12.15 12.96 23.94
C ARG A 137 -10.97 12.78 24.89
N PRO A 138 -9.84 12.21 24.44
CA PRO A 138 -8.62 12.22 25.23
C PRO A 138 -8.16 13.68 25.43
N ALA A 139 -7.58 13.98 26.60
CA ALA A 139 -7.15 15.35 26.95
C ALA A 139 -6.19 15.98 25.92
N SER A 140 -5.44 15.16 25.17
CA SER A 140 -4.55 15.59 24.09
C SER A 140 -5.27 16.17 22.86
N ALA A 141 -6.56 15.90 22.67
CA ALA A 141 -7.34 16.43 21.55
C ALA A 141 -7.64 17.94 21.69
N HIS A 142 -7.50 18.50 22.89
CA HIS A 142 -7.67 19.94 23.14
C HIS A 142 -6.47 20.80 22.71
N LEU A 143 -5.33 20.16 22.39
CA LEU A 143 -4.11 20.86 21.97
C LEU A 143 -4.09 21.24 20.48
N LEU A 144 -5.04 20.71 19.69
CA LEU A 144 -5.14 20.97 18.24
C LEU A 144 -6.13 22.09 17.89
N GLU A 145 -6.75 22.72 18.88
CA GLU A 145 -7.70 23.84 18.71
C GLU A 145 -7.10 25.21 19.10
N GLY A 146 -5.77 25.29 19.30
CA GLY A 146 -5.02 26.53 19.63
C GLY A 146 -4.25 27.10 18.45
#